data_AF-A0A2S9YAF6-F1
#
_entry.id   AF-A0A2S9YAF6-F1
#
_cell.length_a   1.000
_cell.length_b   1.000
_cell.length_c   1.000
_cell.angle_alpha   90.00
_cell.angle_beta   90.00
_cell.angle_gamma   90.00
#
_symmetry.space_group_name_H-M   'P 1'
#
loop_
_entity.id
_entity.type
_entity.pdbx_description
1 polymer ?
#
loop_
_entity_poly.entity_id
_entity_poly.type
_entity_poly.pdbx_seq_one_letter_code
_entity_poly.pdbx_strand_id
1 'polypeptide(L)'
;MPGLRLLTLAPSVSERDGVLRARTSLLVRLLTLGTVVREVTVDRRSRYVIIDERLLWLRRRRRIIPFRMIKRIAYDYESTATSLHGTIQGAVTGDEIERFDVALVICEREDVPASHAHLHEERVVLFSFHGEGQASHFTLSVDFQGQQEQLSRRYVERLRALTGVGFGNEIEPLADSGGRTWACAGCGRPGPPRPGSCYYCGGELRAAE
;
A
#
# COMPACT_ATOMS: atom_id res chain seq x y z
N MET A 1 17.21 16.42 -12.86
CA MET A 1 16.38 16.65 -14.05
C MET A 1 15.12 15.80 -13.94
N PRO A 2 13.91 16.34 -14.10
CA PRO A 2 12.67 15.56 -14.10
C PRO A 2 12.56 14.78 -15.41
N GLY A 3 13.36 13.71 -15.53
CA GLY A 3 13.25 12.75 -16.62
C GLY A 3 11.85 12.16 -16.65
N LEU A 4 11.37 11.92 -17.86
CA LEU A 4 9.98 11.60 -18.22
C LEU A 4 9.40 10.47 -17.36
N ARG A 5 8.77 10.80 -16.21
CA ARG A 5 7.90 9.91 -15.41
C ARG A 5 6.62 9.51 -16.15
N LEU A 6 6.61 9.62 -17.48
CA LEU A 6 5.47 9.36 -18.33
C LEU A 6 5.22 7.87 -18.54
N LEU A 7 6.20 7.01 -18.26
CA LEU A 7 6.14 5.58 -18.53
C LEU A 7 5.96 4.69 -17.29
N THR A 8 5.76 5.27 -16.11
CA THR A 8 5.52 4.49 -14.89
C THR A 8 4.04 4.12 -14.74
N LEU A 9 3.76 2.86 -14.39
CA LEU A 9 2.43 2.38 -14.01
C LEU A 9 2.04 2.84 -12.58
N ALA A 10 3.01 3.25 -11.77
CA ALA A 10 2.78 3.79 -10.44
C ALA A 10 1.90 5.04 -10.47
N PRO A 11 1.01 5.23 -9.48
CA PRO A 11 0.28 6.48 -9.36
C PRO A 11 1.25 7.67 -9.20
N SER A 12 0.87 8.79 -9.81
CA SER A 12 1.56 10.05 -9.62
C SER A 12 1.18 10.62 -8.26
N VAL A 13 2.15 10.71 -7.36
CA VAL A 13 1.99 11.25 -6.01
C VAL A 13 2.58 12.64 -5.95
N SER A 14 1.80 13.60 -5.46
CA SER A 14 2.20 14.99 -5.25
C SER A 14 1.73 15.47 -3.89
N GLU A 15 2.54 16.29 -3.23
CA GLU A 15 2.22 16.88 -1.93
C GLU A 15 2.42 18.39 -2.02
N ARG A 16 1.39 19.17 -1.67
CA ARG A 16 1.45 20.64 -1.57
C ARG A 16 0.56 21.12 -0.44
N ASP A 17 1.05 22.04 0.38
CA ASP A 17 0.29 22.71 1.44
C ASP A 17 -0.43 21.78 2.44
N GLY A 18 0.16 20.61 2.72
CA GLY A 18 -0.45 19.60 3.59
C GLY A 18 -1.58 18.79 2.95
N VAL A 19 -1.71 18.88 1.62
CA VAL A 19 -2.59 18.05 0.80
C VAL A 19 -1.75 17.06 0.02
N LEU A 20 -1.97 15.77 0.28
CA LEU A 20 -1.38 14.67 -0.49
C LEU A 20 -2.38 14.23 -1.54
N ARG A 21 -1.96 14.30 -2.80
CA ARG A 21 -2.78 13.96 -3.95
C ARG A 21 -2.08 12.87 -4.75
N ALA A 22 -2.72 11.70 -4.81
CA ALA A 22 -2.32 10.58 -5.63
C ALA A 22 -3.30 10.40 -6.78
N ARG A 23 -2.78 10.19 -8.00
CA ARG A 23 -3.57 10.08 -9.22
C ARG A 23 -3.10 8.90 -10.05
N THR A 24 -4.02 8.22 -10.74
CA THR A 24 -3.65 7.25 -11.79
C THR A 24 -2.67 7.87 -12.76
N SER A 25 -1.61 7.13 -13.11
CA SER A 25 -0.53 7.59 -13.99
C SER A 25 -1.05 7.95 -15.37
N LEU A 26 -0.33 8.82 -16.10
CA LEU A 26 -0.74 9.19 -17.45
C LEU A 26 -0.72 7.98 -18.39
N LEU A 27 0.28 7.10 -18.26
CA LEU A 27 0.38 5.87 -19.05
C LEU A 27 -0.86 5.00 -18.87
N VAL A 28 -1.27 4.73 -17.62
CA VAL A 28 -2.46 3.92 -17.34
C VAL A 28 -3.72 4.60 -17.90
N ARG A 29 -3.81 5.93 -17.82
CA ARG A 29 -4.92 6.67 -18.44
C ARG A 29 -4.93 6.51 -19.96
N LEU A 30 -3.78 6.53 -20.63
CA LEU A 30 -3.71 6.35 -22.08
C LEU A 30 -4.02 4.90 -22.49
N LEU A 31 -3.44 3.92 -21.79
CA LEU A 31 -3.69 2.49 -22.03
C LEU A 31 -5.15 2.11 -21.82
N THR A 32 -5.79 2.70 -20.80
CA THR A 32 -7.22 2.49 -20.54
C THR A 32 -8.11 3.45 -21.31
N LEU A 33 -7.59 4.28 -22.22
CA LEU A 33 -8.35 5.32 -22.94
C LEU A 33 -9.21 6.19 -21.99
N GLY A 34 -8.70 6.54 -20.81
CA GLY A 34 -9.40 7.33 -19.80
C GLY A 34 -10.60 6.62 -19.15
N THR A 35 -10.74 5.33 -19.38
CA THR A 35 -11.87 4.52 -18.89
C THR A 35 -11.78 4.29 -17.39
N VAL A 36 -10.57 4.19 -16.84
CA VAL A 36 -10.33 4.01 -15.41
C VAL A 36 -9.43 5.13 -14.91
N VAL A 37 -10.01 6.06 -14.16
CA VAL A 37 -9.25 7.15 -13.52
C VAL A 37 -9.60 7.19 -12.04
N ARG A 38 -8.57 7.22 -11.21
CA ARG A 38 -8.70 7.36 -9.77
C ARG A 38 -7.84 8.52 -9.28
N GLU A 39 -8.40 9.28 -8.35
CA GLU A 39 -7.72 10.36 -7.65
C GLU A 39 -8.05 10.25 -6.17
N VAL A 40 -7.01 10.22 -5.34
CA VAL A 40 -7.14 10.25 -3.88
C VAL A 40 -6.51 11.55 -3.41
N THR A 41 -7.29 12.36 -2.72
CA THR A 41 -6.85 13.61 -2.11
C THR A 41 -7.00 13.48 -0.60
N VAL A 42 -5.90 13.58 0.12
CA VAL A 42 -5.83 13.55 1.58
C VAL A 42 -5.52 14.96 2.04
N ASP A 43 -6.49 15.61 2.65
CA ASP A 43 -6.35 16.98 3.14
C ASP A 43 -6.24 16.98 4.66
N ARG A 44 -5.07 17.40 5.18
CA ARG A 44 -4.83 17.49 6.61
C ARG A 44 -5.64 18.58 7.30
N ARG A 45 -5.92 19.70 6.62
CA ARG A 45 -6.65 20.84 7.20
C ARG A 45 -8.12 20.50 7.36
N SER A 46 -8.71 19.95 6.30
CA SER A 46 -10.11 19.55 6.31
C SER A 46 -10.35 18.22 7.04
N ARG A 47 -9.30 17.40 7.26
CA ARG A 47 -9.36 16.06 7.88
C ARG A 47 -10.27 15.08 7.13
N TYR A 48 -10.19 15.10 5.80
CA TYR A 48 -10.90 14.16 4.93
C TYR A 48 -9.95 13.51 3.93
N VAL A 49 -10.27 12.26 3.60
CA VAL A 49 -9.77 11.57 2.41
C VAL A 49 -10.89 11.56 1.39
N ILE A 50 -10.64 12.17 0.23
CA ILE A 50 -11.57 12.25 -0.88
C ILE A 50 -11.05 11.31 -1.96
N ILE A 51 -11.88 10.35 -2.35
CA ILE A 51 -11.60 9.39 -3.41
C ILE A 51 -12.57 9.70 -4.55
N ASP A 52 -12.02 10.14 -5.67
CA ASP A 52 -12.74 10.36 -6.91
C ASP A 52 -12.37 9.26 -7.89
N GLU A 53 -13.37 8.51 -8.34
CA GLU A 53 -13.24 7.45 -9.32
C GLU A 53 -14.10 7.78 -10.54
N ARG A 54 -13.56 7.49 -11.73
CA ARG A 54 -14.28 7.54 -12.99
C ARG A 54 -14.13 6.20 -13.69
N LEU A 55 -15.26 5.57 -13.99
CA LEU A 55 -15.37 4.31 -14.73
C LEU A 55 -16.16 4.52 -16.02
N LEU A 56 -15.66 3.98 -17.15
CA LEU A 56 -16.37 3.91 -18.44
C LEU A 56 -16.93 5.26 -18.90
N TRP A 57 -16.15 6.33 -18.67
CA TRP A 57 -16.43 7.73 -19.05
C TRP A 57 -17.63 8.41 -18.40
N LEU A 58 -18.70 7.67 -18.10
CA LEU A 58 -20.01 8.15 -17.63
C LEU A 58 -20.18 8.03 -16.11
N ARG A 59 -19.60 7.00 -15.49
CA ARG A 59 -19.84 6.74 -14.07
C ARG A 59 -18.76 7.41 -13.22
N ARG A 60 -19.13 8.50 -12.55
CA ARG A 60 -18.30 9.14 -11.53
C ARG A 60 -18.77 8.72 -10.15
N ARG A 61 -17.85 8.25 -9.33
CA ARG A 61 -18.08 7.96 -7.90
C ARG A 61 -17.17 8.85 -7.09
N ARG A 62 -17.74 9.54 -6.12
CA ARG A 62 -16.98 10.35 -5.16
C ARG A 62 -17.29 9.84 -3.78
N ARG A 63 -16.24 9.50 -3.03
CA ARG A 63 -16.34 9.02 -1.67
C ARG A 63 -15.52 9.92 -0.77
N ILE A 64 -16.12 10.38 0.32
CA ILE A 64 -15.47 11.26 1.29
C ILE A 64 -15.42 10.50 2.62
N ILE A 65 -14.21 10.32 3.14
CA ILE A 65 -13.94 9.55 4.35
C ILE A 65 -13.32 10.51 5.38
N PRO A 66 -14.00 10.84 6.48
CA PRO A 66 -13.40 11.66 7.54
C PRO A 66 -12.31 10.87 8.26
N PHE A 67 -11.26 11.56 8.71
CA PHE A 67 -10.12 10.90 9.37
C PHE A 67 -10.51 10.11 10.61
N ARG A 68 -11.55 10.55 11.34
CA ARG A 68 -12.07 9.86 12.54
C ARG A 68 -12.58 8.44 12.26
N MET A 69 -13.02 8.16 11.03
CA MET A 69 -13.47 6.82 10.64
C MET A 69 -12.31 5.91 10.26
N ILE A 70 -11.12 6.47 10.00
CA ILE A 70 -9.95 5.70 9.58
C ILE A 70 -9.33 5.08 10.84
N LYS A 71 -9.40 3.75 10.95
CA LYS A 71 -8.76 3.03 12.05
C LYS A 71 -7.29 2.78 11.83
N ARG A 72 -6.94 2.32 10.62
CA ARG A 72 -5.58 1.92 10.25
C ARG A 72 -5.36 1.98 8.74
N ILE A 73 -4.10 2.03 8.37
CA ILE A 73 -3.67 1.92 6.98
C ILE A 73 -3.25 0.46 6.74
N ALA A 74 -3.95 -0.22 5.84
CA ALA A 74 -3.56 -1.54 5.37
C ALA A 74 -2.56 -1.39 4.22
N TYR A 75 -1.46 -2.13 4.31
CA TYR A 75 -0.41 -2.17 3.31
C TYR A 75 -0.09 -3.63 3.07
N ASP A 76 -0.51 -4.12 1.90
CA ASP A 76 -0.40 -5.52 1.54
C ASP A 76 0.57 -5.65 0.35
N TYR A 77 1.37 -6.70 0.37
CA TYR A 77 2.29 -7.07 -0.71
C TYR A 77 1.89 -8.44 -1.24
N GLU A 78 1.75 -8.55 -2.54
CA GLU A 78 1.46 -9.79 -3.24
C GLU A 78 2.46 -9.92 -4.39
N SER A 79 3.13 -11.06 -4.49
CA SER A 79 3.98 -11.43 -5.61
C SER A 79 3.35 -12.59 -6.34
N THR A 80 2.97 -12.39 -7.60
CA THR A 80 2.46 -13.47 -8.44
C THR A 80 3.55 -13.87 -9.43
N ALA A 81 4.01 -15.10 -9.34
CA ALA A 81 4.89 -15.68 -10.36
C ALA A 81 4.11 -15.83 -11.67
N THR A 82 4.59 -15.25 -12.75
CA THR A 82 4.01 -15.47 -14.08
C THR A 82 4.62 -16.73 -14.70
N SER A 83 3.79 -17.48 -15.42
CA SER A 83 3.98 -18.90 -15.75
C SER A 83 5.02 -19.20 -16.84
N LEU A 84 5.92 -18.26 -17.16
CA LEU A 84 7.07 -18.53 -18.02
C LEU A 84 8.27 -18.98 -17.19
N HIS A 85 8.03 -19.96 -16.30
CA HIS A 85 9.08 -20.70 -15.61
C HIS A 85 9.73 -21.66 -16.60
N GLY A 86 10.68 -21.15 -17.38
CA GLY A 86 11.55 -21.95 -18.24
C GLY A 86 12.84 -22.27 -17.51
N THR A 87 13.25 -23.54 -17.47
CA THR A 87 14.60 -23.91 -17.04
C THR A 87 15.51 -23.86 -18.27
N ILE A 88 16.19 -22.73 -18.50
CA ILE A 88 17.25 -22.66 -19.51
C ILE A 88 18.58 -22.80 -18.76
N GLN A 89 19.33 -23.88 -19.06
CA GLN A 89 20.67 -24.15 -18.48
C GLN A 89 20.73 -24.22 -16.93
N GLY A 90 19.68 -24.74 -16.27
CA GLY A 90 19.68 -24.94 -14.82
C GLY A 90 19.45 -23.66 -14.00
N ALA A 91 19.24 -22.53 -14.65
CA ALA A 91 18.73 -21.32 -14.03
C ALA A 91 17.20 -21.31 -14.12
N VAL A 92 16.54 -21.04 -12.99
CA VAL A 92 15.11 -20.77 -12.94
C VAL A 92 14.91 -19.33 -13.42
N THR A 93 14.37 -19.16 -14.63
CA THR A 93 13.93 -17.86 -15.15
C THR A 93 12.41 -17.83 -15.11
N GLY A 94 11.84 -16.90 -14.33
CA GLY A 94 10.41 -16.59 -14.33
C GLY A 94 10.15 -15.15 -13.84
N ASP A 95 9.43 -14.37 -14.63
CA ASP A 95 9.07 -13.00 -14.23
C ASP A 95 8.07 -13.03 -13.08
N GLU A 96 8.31 -12.22 -12.05
CA GLU A 96 7.37 -12.01 -10.95
C GLU A 96 6.64 -10.68 -11.16
N ILE A 97 5.34 -10.64 -10.90
CA ILE A 97 4.62 -9.37 -10.82
C ILE A 97 4.45 -9.04 -9.35
N GLU A 98 5.08 -7.95 -8.92
CA GLU A 98 4.95 -7.40 -7.60
C GLU A 98 3.76 -6.44 -7.55
N ARG A 99 2.95 -6.57 -6.51
CA ARG A 99 1.80 -5.71 -6.26
C ARG A 99 1.82 -5.23 -4.82
N PHE A 100 1.82 -3.91 -4.64
CA PHE A 100 1.69 -3.26 -3.35
C PHE A 100 0.34 -2.55 -3.25
N ASP A 101 -0.55 -3.06 -2.43
CA ASP A 101 -1.87 -2.49 -2.20
C ASP A 101 -1.86 -1.60 -0.97
N VAL A 102 -2.21 -0.32 -1.16
CA VAL A 102 -2.41 0.63 -0.06
C VAL A 102 -3.90 0.85 0.11
N ALA A 103 -4.43 0.53 1.29
CA ALA A 103 -5.84 0.66 1.62
C ALA A 103 -6.04 1.34 2.98
N LEU A 104 -7.22 1.95 3.17
CA LEU A 104 -7.68 2.40 4.47
C LEU A 104 -8.66 1.38 5.01
N VAL A 105 -8.49 0.98 6.27
CA VAL A 105 -9.56 0.29 6.98
C VAL A 105 -10.35 1.32 7.76
N ILE A 106 -11.63 1.43 7.41
CA ILE A 106 -12.54 2.39 8.02
C ILE A 106 -13.59 1.67 8.85
N CYS A 107 -14.07 2.32 9.90
CA CYS A 107 -15.24 1.86 10.65
C CYS A 107 -16.47 2.56 10.09
N GLU A 108 -17.43 1.83 9.54
CA GLU A 108 -18.65 2.43 8.96
C GLU A 108 -19.50 3.16 10.01
N ARG A 109 -19.43 2.71 11.26
CA ARG A 109 -20.19 3.27 12.38
C ARG A 109 -19.25 3.75 13.48
N GLU A 110 -19.50 4.95 13.96
CA GLU A 110 -18.72 5.56 15.04
C GLU A 110 -19.17 5.07 16.42
N ASP A 111 -20.44 4.73 16.57
CA ASP A 111 -21.06 4.36 17.85
C ASP A 111 -20.77 2.90 18.28
N VAL A 112 -19.97 2.18 17.50
CA VAL A 112 -19.68 0.77 17.79
C VAL A 112 -18.53 0.69 18.79
N PRO A 113 -18.70 0.01 19.94
CA PRO A 113 -17.61 -0.24 20.88
C PRO A 113 -16.41 -0.88 20.19
N ALA A 114 -15.20 -0.52 20.61
CA ALA A 114 -13.96 -1.02 20.00
C ALA A 114 -13.91 -2.56 19.90
N SER A 115 -14.52 -3.27 20.86
CA SER A 115 -14.63 -4.73 20.90
C SER A 115 -15.42 -5.34 19.73
N HIS A 116 -16.34 -4.61 19.10
CA HIS A 116 -17.16 -5.09 17.96
C HIS A 116 -16.88 -4.34 16.68
N ALA A 117 -16.05 -3.31 16.77
CA ALA A 117 -15.77 -2.43 15.65
C ALA A 117 -15.06 -3.18 14.51
N HIS A 118 -14.52 -4.38 14.70
CA HIS A 118 -13.95 -5.23 13.64
C HIS A 118 -15.02 -5.81 12.70
N LEU A 119 -16.27 -5.96 13.16
CA LEU A 119 -17.39 -6.46 12.36
C LEU A 119 -17.92 -5.42 11.35
N HIS A 120 -17.58 -4.15 11.55
CA HIS A 120 -18.01 -3.02 10.72
C HIS A 120 -16.82 -2.35 10.03
N GLU A 121 -15.75 -3.12 9.84
CA GLU A 121 -14.58 -2.67 9.11
C GLU A 121 -14.79 -2.85 7.62
N GLU A 122 -14.57 -1.76 6.90
CA GLU A 122 -14.51 -1.78 5.45
C GLU A 122 -13.09 -1.46 4.99
N ARG A 123 -12.54 -2.30 4.12
CA ARG A 123 -11.27 -2.06 3.46
C ARG A 123 -11.50 -1.26 2.19
N VAL A 124 -11.12 0.01 2.22
CA VAL A 124 -11.17 0.92 1.07
C VAL A 124 -9.78 1.02 0.45
N VAL A 125 -9.54 0.25 -0.60
CA VAL A 125 -8.29 0.34 -1.39
C VAL A 125 -8.13 1.77 -1.89
N LEU A 126 -6.96 2.38 -1.71
CA LEU A 126 -6.64 3.71 -2.23
C LEU A 126 -5.95 3.61 -3.58
N PHE A 127 -4.87 2.84 -3.66
CA PHE A 127 -4.11 2.59 -4.87
C PHE A 127 -3.33 1.28 -4.77
N SER A 128 -3.11 0.67 -5.92
CA SER A 128 -2.26 -0.49 -6.10
C SER A 128 -1.06 -0.08 -6.95
N PHE A 129 0.15 -0.31 -6.45
CA PHE A 129 1.40 -0.09 -7.15
C PHE A 129 1.82 -1.42 -7.75
N HIS A 130 1.89 -1.49 -9.07
CA HIS A 130 2.30 -2.69 -9.78
C HIS A 130 3.74 -2.50 -10.26
N GLY A 131 4.58 -3.51 -10.06
CA GLY A 131 5.94 -3.61 -10.56
C GLY A 131 6.19 -4.97 -11.19
N GLU A 132 7.23 -5.05 -12.00
CA GLU A 132 7.78 -6.30 -12.52
C GLU A 132 9.04 -6.62 -11.71
N GLY A 133 9.05 -7.77 -11.03
CA GLY A 133 10.19 -8.40 -10.38
C GLY A 133 10.96 -9.27 -11.38
N GLN A 134 12.29 -9.17 -11.37
CA GLN A 134 13.16 -9.91 -12.30
C GLN A 134 13.43 -11.32 -11.79
N ALA A 135 13.29 -12.32 -12.67
CA ALA A 135 14.24 -13.42 -12.73
C ALA A 135 14.99 -13.34 -14.06
N SER A 136 16.20 -12.78 -13.99
CA SER A 136 17.30 -12.87 -14.95
C SER A 136 16.98 -13.08 -16.45
N HIS A 137 17.22 -12.00 -17.21
CA HIS A 137 17.52 -11.91 -18.65
C HIS A 137 16.36 -11.87 -19.67
N PHE A 138 16.11 -10.64 -20.14
CA PHE A 138 15.45 -10.23 -21.40
C PHE A 138 13.93 -10.47 -21.42
N THR A 139 13.08 -9.44 -21.49
CA THR A 139 12.77 -8.67 -22.72
C THR A 139 11.95 -7.42 -22.32
N LEU A 140 12.19 -6.25 -22.93
CA LEU A 140 11.34 -5.05 -22.80
C LEU A 140 10.96 -4.61 -21.36
N SER A 141 11.92 -4.57 -20.45
CA SER A 141 11.72 -3.92 -19.15
C SER A 141 11.61 -2.40 -19.34
N VAL A 142 10.40 -1.90 -19.53
CA VAL A 142 10.09 -0.52 -19.13
C VAL A 142 10.54 -0.40 -17.67
N ASP A 143 11.22 0.68 -17.31
CA ASP A 143 11.96 0.91 -16.06
C ASP A 143 11.07 0.76 -14.79
N PHE A 144 10.67 -0.47 -14.48
CA PHE A 144 9.77 -0.86 -13.39
C PHE A 144 10.53 -1.32 -12.16
N GLN A 145 11.82 -1.62 -12.29
CA GLN A 145 12.62 -2.21 -11.24
C GLN A 145 12.98 -1.20 -10.14
N GLY A 146 12.66 -1.57 -8.89
CA GLY A 146 13.24 -1.00 -7.67
C GLY A 146 12.58 0.28 -7.13
N GLN A 147 11.87 1.07 -7.95
CA GLN A 147 11.24 2.30 -7.45
C GLN A 147 9.82 2.10 -6.91
N GLN A 148 9.11 1.03 -7.28
CA GLN A 148 7.70 0.85 -6.88
C GLN A 148 7.54 0.69 -5.38
N GLU A 149 8.35 -0.17 -4.76
CA GLU A 149 8.38 -0.35 -3.31
C GLU A 149 8.74 0.96 -2.59
N GLN A 150 9.73 1.69 -3.09
CA GLN A 150 10.13 2.96 -2.47
C GLN A 150 9.04 4.02 -2.60
N LEU A 151 8.35 4.08 -3.75
CA LEU A 151 7.24 5.00 -4.00
C LEU A 151 6.01 4.66 -3.16
N SER A 152 5.67 3.38 -3.05
CA SER A 152 4.56 2.92 -2.23
C SER A 152 4.85 3.20 -0.76
N ARG A 153 6.03 2.83 -0.24
CA ARG A 153 6.48 3.13 1.14
C ARG A 153 6.43 4.62 1.43
N ARG A 154 7.02 5.45 0.56
CA ARG A 154 6.98 6.92 0.72
C ARG A 154 5.56 7.45 0.72
N TYR A 155 4.68 6.92 -0.13
CA TYR A 155 3.27 7.29 -0.14
C TYR A 155 2.60 6.92 1.19
N VAL A 156 2.82 5.71 1.71
CA VAL A 156 2.19 5.30 2.97
C VAL A 156 2.75 6.07 4.18
N GLU A 157 4.05 6.34 4.22
CA GLU A 157 4.66 7.19 5.26
C GLU A 157 4.04 8.59 5.29
N ARG A 158 3.81 9.19 4.11
CA ARG A 158 3.16 10.50 4.00
C ARG A 158 1.68 10.43 4.38
N LEU A 159 0.98 9.40 3.96
CA LEU A 159 -0.41 9.13 4.34
C LEU A 159 -0.53 9.02 5.87
N ARG A 160 0.35 8.26 6.52
CA ARG A 160 0.45 8.16 7.98
C ARG A 160 0.72 9.51 8.64
N ALA A 161 1.70 10.27 8.14
CA ALA A 161 2.05 11.57 8.72
C ALA A 161 0.89 12.58 8.66
N LEU A 162 0.07 12.52 7.59
CA LEU A 162 -1.08 13.42 7.43
C LEU A 162 -2.31 12.96 8.22
N THR A 163 -2.60 11.67 8.20
CA THR A 163 -3.79 11.10 8.89
C THR A 163 -3.58 10.96 10.40
N GLY A 164 -2.33 10.80 10.85
CA GLY A 164 -1.99 10.47 12.23
C GLY A 164 -2.29 9.00 12.59
N VAL A 165 -2.69 8.19 11.61
CA VAL A 165 -3.13 6.81 11.81
C VAL A 165 -1.99 5.83 11.52
N GLY A 166 -1.84 4.80 12.37
CA GLY A 166 -0.79 3.77 12.23
C GLY A 166 -1.08 2.72 11.16
N PHE A 167 -0.05 1.92 10.81
CA PHE A 167 -0.20 0.79 9.90
C PHE A 167 -0.88 -0.42 10.57
N GLY A 168 -1.35 -1.33 9.73
CA GLY A 168 -1.45 -2.76 10.02
C GLY A 168 -2.88 -3.25 10.01
N ASN A 169 -3.13 -4.45 9.51
CA ASN A 169 -3.89 -5.41 10.31
C ASN A 169 -3.01 -5.71 11.55
N GLU A 170 -3.60 -6.03 12.70
CA GLU A 170 -2.80 -6.69 13.73
C GLU A 170 -2.14 -7.89 13.05
N ILE A 171 -0.81 -7.88 12.93
CA ILE A 171 -0.10 -9.08 12.50
C ILE A 171 -0.49 -10.11 13.55
N GLU A 172 -1.22 -11.15 13.15
CA GLU A 172 -1.49 -12.25 14.07
C GLU A 172 -0.15 -12.64 14.67
N PRO A 173 -0.04 -12.69 16.02
CA PRO A 173 1.22 -12.94 16.67
C PRO A 173 1.75 -14.29 16.21
N LEU A 174 2.73 -14.25 15.29
CA LEU A 174 3.41 -15.43 14.79
C LEU A 174 4.40 -15.85 15.87
N ALA A 175 4.18 -17.02 16.43
CA ALA A 175 5.12 -17.65 17.33
C ALA A 175 6.36 -18.10 16.55
N ASP A 176 7.54 -17.99 17.18
CA ASP A 176 8.74 -18.65 16.68
C ASP A 176 8.62 -20.19 16.81
N SER A 177 9.61 -20.93 16.30
CA SER A 177 9.65 -22.39 16.46
C SER A 177 9.68 -22.87 17.92
N GLY A 178 9.92 -21.98 18.87
CA GLY A 178 9.88 -22.22 20.32
C GLY A 178 8.60 -21.73 21.00
N GLY A 179 7.58 -21.30 20.25
CA GLY A 179 6.31 -20.83 20.81
C GLY A 179 6.32 -19.38 21.31
N ARG A 180 7.41 -18.65 21.17
CA ARG A 180 7.52 -17.27 21.68
C ARG A 180 6.96 -16.28 20.68
N THR A 181 6.15 -15.36 21.17
CA THR A 181 5.64 -14.25 20.36
C THR A 181 6.60 -13.06 20.45
N TRP A 182 6.71 -12.29 19.39
CA TRP A 182 7.61 -11.14 19.35
C TRP A 182 6.79 -9.86 19.32
N ALA A 183 7.18 -8.87 20.12
CA ALA A 183 6.52 -7.58 20.19
C ALA A 183 7.55 -6.44 20.23
N CYS A 184 7.17 -5.28 19.74
CA CYS A 184 8.02 -4.11 19.80
C CYS A 184 8.09 -3.55 21.23
N ALA A 185 9.29 -3.34 21.75
CA ALA A 185 9.50 -2.71 23.06
C ALA A 185 9.00 -1.25 23.11
N GLY A 186 8.97 -0.56 21.97
CA GLY A 186 8.54 0.84 21.88
C GLY A 186 7.03 1.03 21.75
N CYS A 187 6.35 0.19 20.96
CA CYS A 187 4.91 0.37 20.65
C CYS A 187 4.02 -0.81 21.04
N GLY A 188 4.57 -1.89 21.60
CA GLY A 188 3.83 -3.08 22.05
C GLY A 188 3.23 -3.94 20.94
N ARG A 189 3.40 -3.57 19.66
CA ARG A 189 2.79 -4.29 18.54
C ARG A 189 3.51 -5.59 18.23
N PRO A 190 2.79 -6.65 17.80
CA PRO A 190 3.39 -7.89 17.36
C PRO A 190 4.33 -7.66 16.17
N GLY A 191 5.44 -8.36 16.16
CA GLY A 191 6.46 -8.32 15.12
C GLY A 191 6.78 -9.72 14.60
N PRO A 192 7.53 -9.82 13.49
CA PRO A 192 7.98 -11.10 12.96
C PRO A 192 8.80 -11.85 14.02
N PRO A 193 8.83 -13.20 14.00
CA PRO A 193 9.52 -14.04 14.99
C PRO A 193 11.05 -14.06 14.79
N ARG A 194 11.65 -12.87 14.71
CA ARG A 194 13.08 -12.65 14.53
C ARG A 194 13.49 -11.30 15.16
N PRO A 195 14.71 -11.19 15.70
CA PRO A 195 15.22 -9.91 16.17
C PRO A 195 15.32 -8.91 15.01
N GLY A 196 14.99 -7.64 15.29
CA GLY A 196 15.01 -6.58 14.29
C GLY A 196 14.29 -5.32 14.73
N SER A 197 14.14 -4.38 13.80
CA SER A 197 13.38 -3.15 14.01
C SER A 197 11.91 -3.36 13.70
N CYS A 198 11.04 -2.81 14.54
CA CYS A 198 9.60 -2.82 14.39
C CYS A 198 9.18 -2.10 13.10
N TYR A 199 8.42 -2.78 12.26
CA TYR A 199 7.86 -2.19 11.02
C TYR A 199 7.00 -0.94 11.27
N TYR A 200 6.45 -0.79 12.48
CA TYR A 200 5.53 0.29 12.82
C TYR A 200 6.23 1.54 13.36
N CYS A 201 7.17 1.40 14.28
CA CYS A 201 7.78 2.54 14.96
C CYS A 201 9.32 2.59 14.85
N GLY A 202 9.94 1.60 14.21
CA GLY A 202 11.40 1.47 14.17
C GLY A 202 12.04 1.03 15.49
N GLY A 203 11.27 0.92 16.58
CA GLY A 203 11.76 0.43 17.87
C GLY A 203 12.17 -1.05 17.84
N GLU A 204 12.98 -1.48 18.79
CA GLU A 204 13.50 -2.85 18.85
C GLU A 204 12.38 -3.88 19.09
N LEU A 205 12.44 -5.01 18.38
CA LEU A 205 11.58 -6.18 18.61
C LEU A 205 12.21 -7.06 19.69
N ARG A 206 11.40 -7.46 20.67
CA ARG A 206 11.78 -8.39 21.75
C ARG A 206 10.83 -9.57 21.76
N ALA A 207 11.36 -10.73 22.12
CA ALA A 207 10.53 -11.87 22.47
C ALA A 207 9.73 -11.50 23.73
N ALA A 208 8.41 -11.65 23.69
CA ALA A 208 7.59 -11.70 24.88
C ALA A 208 7.83 -13.06 25.55
N GLU A 209 8.12 -13.04 26.85
CA GLU A 209 8.23 -14.24 27.69
C GLU A 209 6.87 -14.91 27.89
#